data_AF-A0A0B7L926-F1
#
_entry.id   AF-A0A0B7L926-F1
#
_cell.length_a   1.000
_cell.length_b   1.000
_cell.length_c   1.000
_cell.angle_alpha   90.00
_cell.angle_beta   90.00
_cell.angle_gamma   90.00
#
_symmetry.space_group_name_H-M   'P 1'
#
loop_
_entity.id
_entity.type
_entity.pdbx_description
1 polymer ?
#
loop_
_entity_poly.entity_id
_entity_poly.type
_entity_poly.pdbx_seq_one_letter_code
_entity_poly.pdbx_strand_id
1 'polypeptide(L)'
;MTPIKDKVRRVKTPMMVNPDTDLTISSVQQDYFSLALIGFSLLTGDFLSFSKGDQKTGLSAFIKICHLIKIARLDNKITKQQEYWLYDLLMMSQGEKIQKIKQLKQVTSDILLNTPDFSSYFEKYNFKEEAENIKSYLLAKSMDKSGRLFPSNEFGEFVSPVSFQHGFGGVLFFMNKYYVEEDENTVKEWLTKLENYEAANFLHGYSLLFGKAGFLFGILDRYEKTKERYLIDISKRLVDHLMRVYDNISNLDFALGKSGILLSLMKYCTIFDDKKLANFIKNNINDAYSLLESEDNGDIYSNNFAHGRSGAAYVLKAYTDIFGDSRYQNHLQKFSDGISELLEEKLSSFSKLDNLGLSWCDGVSGLILYLCLIDKERYSEIIYKSQLEMVQQYEAMGTSFCHGLSSLLQTTIYNKNQKVEQFIKKILLTRSYRNNDRLLQFQGEDGINSYFDFGVGNLGIYWTLLGYTFPFELSKGD
;
A
#
# COMPACT_ATOMS: atom_id res chain seq x y z
N MET A 1 33.56 -36.06 -17.38
CA MET A 1 33.25 -35.05 -16.35
C MET A 1 32.87 -35.77 -15.08
N THR A 2 33.56 -35.51 -13.98
CA THR A 2 33.22 -36.06 -12.66
C THR A 2 31.90 -35.42 -12.21
N PRO A 3 30.90 -36.18 -11.70
CA PRO A 3 29.67 -35.60 -11.20
C PRO A 3 29.98 -34.61 -10.09
N ILE A 4 29.39 -33.41 -10.15
CA ILE A 4 29.47 -32.43 -9.07
C ILE A 4 28.83 -33.08 -7.83
N LYS A 5 29.65 -33.36 -6.81
CA LYS A 5 29.22 -33.95 -5.52
C LYS A 5 28.70 -32.91 -4.53
N ASP A 6 28.71 -31.64 -4.92
CA ASP A 6 28.31 -30.53 -4.08
C ASP A 6 26.78 -30.49 -3.98
N LYS A 7 26.25 -30.87 -2.82
CA LYS A 7 24.80 -30.92 -2.56
C LYS A 7 24.21 -29.56 -2.20
N VAL A 8 25.06 -28.55 -1.96
CA VAL A 8 24.68 -27.24 -1.42
C VAL A 8 24.32 -26.29 -2.55
N ARG A 9 23.03 -25.96 -2.71
CA ARG A 9 22.58 -24.94 -3.67
C ARG A 9 22.75 -23.55 -3.05
N ARG A 10 23.57 -22.69 -3.67
CA ARG A 10 23.61 -21.25 -3.34
C ARG A 10 22.54 -20.53 -4.15
N VAL A 11 21.33 -20.42 -3.61
CA VAL A 11 20.20 -19.76 -4.29
C VAL A 11 20.41 -18.25 -4.26
N LYS A 12 20.59 -17.63 -5.44
CA LYS A 12 20.62 -16.18 -5.62
C LYS A 12 19.33 -15.60 -6.24
N THR A 13 18.40 -16.47 -6.64
CA THR A 13 17.13 -16.13 -7.31
C THR A 13 15.95 -16.78 -6.58
N PRO A 14 15.52 -16.23 -5.43
CA PRO A 14 14.51 -16.85 -4.57
C PRO A 14 13.17 -17.09 -5.28
N MET A 15 12.83 -16.25 -6.27
CA MET A 15 11.61 -16.33 -7.07
C MET A 15 11.66 -17.38 -8.19
N MET A 16 12.70 -18.22 -8.25
CA MET A 16 12.86 -19.26 -9.28
C MET A 16 12.92 -20.67 -8.69
N VAL A 17 12.75 -20.81 -7.39
CA VAL A 17 12.81 -22.09 -6.67
C VAL A 17 11.60 -22.19 -5.75
N ASN A 18 11.21 -23.40 -5.36
CA ASN A 18 10.07 -23.58 -4.46
C ASN A 18 10.51 -23.29 -3.01
N PRO A 19 10.10 -22.15 -2.41
CA PRO A 19 10.53 -21.75 -1.08
C PRO A 19 9.87 -22.57 0.05
N ASP A 20 8.91 -23.45 -0.28
CA ASP A 20 8.24 -24.32 0.70
C ASP A 20 9.08 -25.56 1.07
N THR A 21 10.24 -25.73 0.44
CA THR A 21 11.12 -26.89 0.63
C THR A 21 12.51 -26.46 1.09
N ASP A 22 13.31 -27.41 1.56
CA ASP A 22 14.70 -27.15 1.93
C ASP A 22 15.56 -26.79 0.72
N LEU A 23 15.82 -25.49 0.56
CA LEU A 23 16.61 -24.94 -0.53
C LEU A 23 18.11 -25.25 -0.44
N THR A 24 18.59 -25.82 0.67
CA THR A 24 20.00 -26.24 0.79
C THR A 24 20.29 -27.49 -0.05
N ILE A 25 19.26 -28.25 -0.43
CA ILE A 25 19.36 -29.50 -1.17
C ILE A 25 19.05 -29.27 -2.65
N SER A 26 19.97 -29.67 -3.53
CA SER A 26 19.70 -29.76 -4.97
C SER A 26 18.86 -31.00 -5.30
N SER A 27 17.75 -30.82 -6.02
CA SER A 27 16.87 -31.90 -6.49
C SER A 27 16.33 -31.63 -7.89
N VAL A 28 16.05 -32.71 -8.64
CA VAL A 28 15.42 -32.61 -9.98
C VAL A 28 14.01 -31.99 -9.89
N GLN A 29 13.31 -32.19 -8.77
CA GLN A 29 12.02 -31.57 -8.49
C GLN A 29 12.10 -30.03 -8.47
N GLN A 30 13.14 -29.49 -7.82
CA GLN A 30 13.41 -28.06 -7.85
C GLN A 30 13.73 -27.57 -9.27
N ASP A 31 14.42 -28.38 -10.07
CA ASP A 31 14.72 -28.02 -11.45
C ASP A 31 13.47 -27.98 -12.34
N TYR A 32 12.49 -28.88 -12.14
CA TYR A 32 11.19 -28.79 -12.81
C TYR A 32 10.42 -27.53 -12.40
N PHE A 33 10.44 -27.20 -11.10
CA PHE A 33 9.82 -25.99 -10.59
C PHE A 33 10.46 -24.73 -11.19
N SER A 34 11.79 -24.66 -11.18
CA SER A 34 12.54 -23.57 -11.81
C SER A 34 12.25 -23.47 -13.30
N LEU A 35 12.16 -24.61 -14.00
CA LEU A 35 11.84 -24.62 -15.42
C LEU A 35 10.43 -24.10 -15.71
N ALA A 36 9.45 -24.38 -14.84
CA ALA A 36 8.12 -23.81 -14.97
C ALA A 36 8.16 -22.29 -14.83
N LEU A 37 8.89 -21.76 -13.85
CA LEU A 37 8.99 -20.31 -13.64
C LEU A 37 9.77 -19.59 -14.74
N ILE A 38 10.90 -20.15 -15.17
CA ILE A 38 11.65 -19.64 -16.33
C ILE A 38 10.79 -19.73 -17.59
N GLY A 39 10.07 -20.85 -17.77
CA GLY A 39 9.15 -21.06 -18.88
C GLY A 39 8.08 -19.98 -18.93
N PHE A 40 7.44 -19.69 -17.78
CA PHE A 40 6.48 -18.59 -17.68
C PHE A 40 7.12 -17.27 -18.12
N SER A 41 8.28 -16.92 -17.56
CA SER A 41 8.94 -15.64 -17.88
C SER A 41 9.36 -15.51 -19.35
N LEU A 42 9.76 -16.60 -19.99
CA LEU A 42 10.06 -16.59 -21.43
C LEU A 42 8.80 -16.44 -22.29
N LEU A 43 7.65 -16.92 -21.80
CA LEU A 43 6.38 -16.87 -22.52
C LEU A 43 5.68 -15.53 -22.38
N THR A 44 5.77 -14.89 -21.22
CA THR A 44 5.11 -13.60 -20.95
C THR A 44 6.02 -12.40 -21.13
N GLY A 45 7.34 -12.59 -21.01
CA GLY A 45 8.29 -11.49 -20.89
C GLY A 45 8.44 -10.95 -19.47
N ASP A 46 7.71 -11.52 -18.50
CA ASP A 46 7.57 -10.99 -17.13
C ASP A 46 7.96 -12.01 -16.05
N PHE A 47 8.36 -11.52 -14.88
CA PHE A 47 8.63 -12.38 -13.72
C PHE A 47 7.35 -12.66 -12.92
N LEU A 48 7.11 -13.94 -12.62
CA LEU A 48 5.99 -14.34 -11.77
C LEU A 48 6.32 -14.05 -10.31
N SER A 49 5.68 -13.02 -9.75
CA SER A 49 5.88 -12.66 -8.34
C SER A 49 4.95 -13.45 -7.41
N PHE A 50 5.54 -14.24 -6.50
CA PHE A 50 4.84 -15.05 -5.51
C PHE A 50 5.66 -15.17 -4.22
N SER A 51 5.00 -15.58 -3.14
CA SER A 51 5.63 -15.83 -1.84
C SER A 51 5.54 -17.29 -1.39
N LYS A 52 6.35 -17.64 -0.38
CA LYS A 52 6.25 -18.94 0.29
C LYS A 52 4.85 -19.19 0.85
N GLY A 53 4.54 -20.46 1.05
CA GLY A 53 3.25 -20.94 1.50
C GLY A 53 2.86 -20.46 2.89
N ASP A 54 1.55 -20.51 3.16
CA ASP A 54 0.97 -20.31 4.47
C ASP A 54 0.46 -21.65 5.03
N GLN A 55 1.19 -22.17 6.02
CA GLN A 55 0.86 -23.45 6.66
C GLN A 55 -0.49 -23.40 7.42
N LYS A 56 -0.92 -22.22 7.92
CA LYS A 56 -2.19 -22.09 8.67
C LYS A 56 -3.40 -22.38 7.77
N THR A 57 -3.36 -21.96 6.50
CA THR A 57 -4.47 -22.08 5.56
C THR A 57 -4.28 -23.19 4.51
N GLY A 58 -3.07 -23.76 4.45
CA GLY A 58 -2.66 -24.73 3.45
C GLY A 58 -2.39 -24.12 2.07
N LEU A 59 -2.28 -22.79 1.97
CA LEU A 59 -2.02 -22.11 0.70
C LEU A 59 -0.52 -22.17 0.37
N SER A 60 -0.09 -23.21 -0.35
CA SER A 60 1.31 -23.42 -0.75
C SER A 60 1.75 -22.49 -1.89
N ALA A 61 3.06 -22.32 -2.07
CA ALA A 61 3.66 -21.63 -3.21
C ALA A 61 3.20 -22.25 -4.54
N PHE A 62 3.12 -23.59 -4.60
CA PHE A 62 2.59 -24.32 -5.75
C PHE A 62 1.18 -23.86 -6.13
N ILE A 63 0.25 -23.80 -5.16
CA ILE A 63 -1.13 -23.37 -5.42
C ILE A 63 -1.12 -21.92 -5.93
N LYS A 64 -0.40 -21.02 -5.27
CA LYS A 64 -0.29 -19.60 -5.66
C LYS A 64 0.17 -19.44 -7.12
N ILE A 65 1.19 -20.19 -7.53
CA ILE A 65 1.71 -20.14 -8.91
C ILE A 65 0.70 -20.70 -9.89
N CYS A 66 0.04 -21.82 -9.58
CA CYS A 66 -1.02 -22.34 -10.45
C CYS A 66 -2.12 -21.30 -10.70
N HIS A 67 -2.47 -20.50 -9.70
CA HIS A 67 -3.42 -19.42 -9.87
C HIS A 67 -2.92 -18.27 -10.71
N LEU A 68 -1.66 -17.87 -10.55
CA LEU A 68 -1.06 -16.83 -11.38
C LEU A 68 -0.99 -17.24 -12.86
N ILE A 69 -0.64 -18.51 -13.15
CA ILE A 69 -0.68 -19.05 -14.51
C ILE A 69 -2.11 -19.01 -15.09
N LYS A 70 -3.12 -19.39 -14.29
CA LYS A 70 -4.53 -19.32 -14.70
C LYS A 70 -4.95 -17.88 -15.03
N ILE A 71 -4.52 -16.91 -14.22
CA ILE A 71 -4.79 -15.49 -14.45
C ILE A 71 -4.13 -15.04 -15.76
N ALA A 72 -2.83 -15.34 -15.96
CA ALA A 72 -2.13 -15.01 -17.20
C ALA A 72 -2.80 -15.62 -18.44
N ARG A 73 -3.38 -16.83 -18.34
CA ARG A 73 -4.20 -17.39 -19.41
C ARG A 73 -5.45 -16.55 -19.63
N LEU A 74 -6.23 -16.28 -18.58
CA LEU A 74 -7.47 -15.51 -18.67
C LEU A 74 -7.24 -14.12 -19.30
N ASP A 75 -6.08 -13.52 -19.03
CA ASP A 75 -5.64 -12.24 -19.60
C ASP A 75 -5.00 -12.38 -21.00
N ASN A 76 -5.05 -13.57 -21.61
CA ASN A 76 -4.50 -13.91 -22.92
C ASN A 76 -2.98 -13.67 -23.07
N LYS A 77 -2.22 -13.58 -21.97
CA LYS A 77 -0.74 -13.50 -21.99
C LYS A 77 -0.11 -14.81 -22.41
N ILE A 78 -0.77 -15.93 -22.09
CA ILE A 78 -0.39 -17.27 -22.52
C ILE A 78 -1.57 -18.00 -23.13
N THR A 79 -1.27 -18.91 -24.05
CA THR A 79 -2.23 -19.83 -24.65
C THR A 79 -2.60 -20.96 -23.69
N LYS A 80 -3.73 -21.62 -23.96
CA LYS A 80 -4.18 -22.80 -23.20
C LYS A 80 -3.15 -23.94 -23.21
N GLN A 81 -2.42 -24.13 -24.32
CA GLN A 81 -1.38 -25.15 -24.42
C GLN A 81 -0.15 -24.82 -23.55
N GLN A 82 0.22 -23.54 -23.49
CA GLN A 82 1.28 -23.06 -22.60
C GLN A 82 0.91 -23.20 -21.13
N GLU A 83 -0.33 -22.86 -20.74
CA GLU A 83 -0.85 -23.12 -19.39
C GLU A 83 -0.66 -24.59 -18.99
N TYR A 84 -1.10 -25.53 -19.82
CA TYR A 84 -0.99 -26.95 -19.50
C TYR A 84 0.45 -27.46 -19.43
N TRP A 85 1.33 -26.94 -20.27
CA TRP A 85 2.75 -27.29 -20.21
C TRP A 85 3.40 -26.81 -18.91
N LEU A 86 3.08 -25.59 -18.47
CA LEU A 86 3.56 -25.08 -17.18
C LEU A 86 3.00 -25.89 -16.02
N TYR A 87 1.72 -26.30 -16.07
CA TYR A 87 1.16 -27.19 -15.05
C TYR A 87 1.79 -28.59 -15.05
N ASP A 88 2.08 -29.19 -16.21
CA ASP A 88 2.76 -30.49 -16.31
C ASP A 88 4.13 -30.43 -15.61
N LEU A 89 4.90 -29.35 -15.83
CA LEU A 89 6.17 -29.11 -15.12
C LEU A 89 6.00 -28.94 -13.61
N LEU A 90 5.01 -28.15 -13.19
CA LEU A 90 4.71 -27.97 -11.77
C LEU A 90 4.29 -29.29 -11.12
N MET A 91 3.48 -30.12 -11.78
CA MET A 91 3.11 -31.44 -11.25
C MET A 91 4.33 -32.38 -11.16
N MET A 92 5.24 -32.35 -12.14
CA MET A 92 6.50 -33.08 -12.05
C MET A 92 7.33 -32.63 -10.84
N SER A 93 7.30 -31.34 -10.48
CA SER A 93 7.99 -30.82 -9.29
C SER A 93 7.45 -31.36 -7.96
N GLN A 94 6.21 -31.88 -7.94
CA GLN A 94 5.60 -32.46 -6.74
C GLN A 94 5.81 -33.98 -6.62
N GLY A 95 6.30 -34.64 -7.69
CA GLY A 95 6.47 -36.09 -7.73
C GLY A 95 7.84 -36.56 -7.25
N GLU A 96 7.93 -37.83 -6.85
CA GLU A 96 9.20 -38.43 -6.39
C GLU A 96 10.07 -38.96 -7.55
N LYS A 97 9.46 -39.27 -8.70
CA LYS A 97 10.14 -39.90 -9.85
C LYS A 97 10.54 -38.86 -10.89
N ILE A 98 11.75 -39.06 -11.45
CA ILE A 98 12.22 -38.31 -12.61
C ILE A 98 11.33 -38.65 -13.81
N GLN A 99 10.83 -37.63 -14.49
CA GLN A 99 9.96 -37.74 -15.67
C GLN A 99 10.58 -37.04 -16.87
N LYS A 100 10.27 -37.53 -18.07
CA LYS A 100 10.71 -36.88 -19.30
C LYS A 100 9.82 -35.67 -19.56
N ILE A 101 10.42 -34.50 -19.70
CA ILE A 101 9.71 -33.26 -20.05
C ILE A 101 9.15 -33.39 -21.46
N LYS A 102 7.84 -33.16 -21.61
CA LYS A 102 7.16 -33.13 -22.91
C LYS A 102 7.50 -31.83 -23.64
N GLN A 103 7.61 -31.89 -24.96
CA GLN A 103 7.63 -30.67 -25.78
C GLN A 103 6.26 -30.01 -25.72
N LEU A 104 6.20 -28.68 -25.85
CA LEU A 104 4.94 -27.92 -25.81
C LEU A 104 3.87 -28.50 -26.76
N LYS A 105 4.25 -28.84 -28.00
CA LYS A 105 3.36 -29.46 -29.01
C LYS A 105 2.84 -30.85 -28.66
N GLN A 106 3.46 -31.53 -27.68
CA GLN A 106 3.09 -32.87 -27.22
C GLN A 106 2.15 -32.82 -26.00
N VAL A 107 1.90 -31.64 -25.44
CA VAL A 107 0.95 -31.47 -24.33
C VAL A 107 -0.47 -31.43 -24.90
N THR A 108 -1.28 -32.42 -24.52
CA THR A 108 -2.70 -32.48 -24.87
C THR A 108 -3.54 -31.65 -23.89
N SER A 109 -4.67 -31.15 -24.36
CA SER A 109 -5.57 -30.26 -23.60
C SER A 109 -6.34 -30.93 -22.46
N ASP A 110 -6.04 -32.20 -22.18
CA ASP A 110 -6.87 -33.08 -21.37
C ASP A 110 -6.27 -33.30 -19.98
N ILE A 111 -5.18 -32.58 -19.65
CA ILE A 111 -4.67 -32.49 -18.28
C ILE A 111 -5.72 -31.72 -17.45
N LEU A 112 -6.63 -32.48 -16.84
CA LEU A 112 -7.49 -32.00 -15.77
C LEU A 112 -6.60 -31.75 -14.54
N LEU A 113 -5.93 -30.61 -14.49
CA LEU A 113 -5.60 -30.04 -13.20
C LEU A 113 -6.91 -29.53 -12.61
N ASN A 114 -7.40 -30.24 -11.60
CA ASN A 114 -8.32 -29.62 -10.64
C ASN A 114 -7.49 -28.59 -9.84
N THR A 115 -7.17 -27.46 -10.47
CA THR A 115 -6.63 -26.31 -9.74
C THR A 115 -7.67 -25.98 -8.69
N PRO A 116 -7.33 -26.06 -7.39
CA PRO A 116 -8.28 -25.76 -6.32
C PRO A 116 -8.94 -24.40 -6.59
N ASP A 117 -10.22 -24.21 -6.30
CA ASP A 117 -10.81 -22.87 -6.43
C ASP A 117 -10.12 -21.93 -5.44
N PHE A 118 -9.43 -20.90 -5.94
CA PHE A 118 -8.74 -19.94 -5.08
C PHE A 118 -9.69 -19.23 -4.12
N SER A 119 -10.95 -19.07 -4.54
CA SER A 119 -11.97 -18.38 -3.75
C SER A 119 -12.20 -19.11 -2.42
N SER A 120 -12.12 -20.45 -2.42
CA SER A 120 -12.18 -21.26 -1.20
C SER A 120 -11.01 -21.03 -0.21
N TYR A 121 -9.88 -20.49 -0.67
CA TYR A 121 -8.78 -20.12 0.22
C TYR A 121 -8.97 -18.75 0.83
N PHE A 122 -9.60 -17.82 0.10
CA PHE A 122 -9.88 -16.48 0.62
C PHE A 122 -10.79 -16.56 1.86
N GLU A 123 -11.80 -17.43 1.83
CA GLU A 123 -12.70 -17.68 2.96
C GLU A 123 -12.00 -18.24 4.22
N LYS A 124 -10.79 -18.80 4.07
CA LYS A 124 -9.98 -19.29 5.22
C LYS A 124 -9.27 -18.16 5.95
N TYR A 125 -9.19 -16.97 5.38
CA TYR A 125 -8.53 -15.82 5.98
C TYR A 125 -9.52 -14.93 6.72
N ASN A 126 -9.34 -14.83 8.04
CA ASN A 126 -9.99 -13.80 8.85
C ASN A 126 -9.04 -12.61 9.02
N PHE A 127 -9.06 -11.67 8.08
CA PHE A 127 -8.14 -10.51 8.11
C PHE A 127 -8.30 -9.63 9.36
N LYS A 128 -9.48 -9.65 9.99
CA LYS A 128 -9.70 -8.92 11.25
C LYS A 128 -8.89 -9.55 12.38
N GLU A 129 -8.97 -10.87 12.54
CA GLU A 129 -8.18 -11.61 13.53
C GLU A 129 -6.67 -11.49 13.24
N GLU A 130 -6.26 -11.56 11.97
CA GLU A 130 -4.86 -11.37 11.59
C GLU A 130 -4.36 -9.95 11.94
N ALA A 131 -5.19 -8.91 11.79
CA ALA A 131 -4.87 -7.55 12.22
C ALA A 131 -4.77 -7.40 13.74
N GLU A 132 -5.64 -8.06 14.51
CA GLU A 132 -5.58 -8.11 15.98
C GLU A 132 -4.31 -8.84 16.47
N ASN A 133 -3.90 -9.90 15.77
CA ASN A 133 -2.62 -10.60 16.04
C ASN A 133 -1.42 -9.69 15.75
N ILE A 134 -1.46 -8.92 14.65
CA ILE A 134 -0.42 -7.92 14.36
C ILE A 134 -0.38 -6.88 15.47
N LYS A 135 -1.51 -6.30 15.87
CA LYS A 135 -1.57 -5.34 16.98
C LYS A 135 -0.93 -5.92 18.26
N SER A 136 -1.30 -7.15 18.63
CA SER A 136 -0.75 -7.82 19.81
C SER A 136 0.77 -7.98 19.72
N TYR A 137 1.27 -8.32 18.53
CA TYR A 137 2.70 -8.38 18.27
C TYR A 137 3.40 -7.01 18.35
N LEU A 138 2.76 -5.94 17.85
CA LEU A 138 3.28 -4.57 17.94
C LEU A 138 3.43 -4.14 19.41
N LEU A 139 2.43 -4.43 20.26
CA LEU A 139 2.42 -4.12 21.69
C LEU A 139 3.52 -4.84 22.49
N ALA A 140 3.94 -6.03 22.02
CA ALA A 140 5.02 -6.77 22.64
C ALA A 140 6.42 -6.21 22.31
N LYS A 141 6.53 -5.19 21.46
CA LYS A 141 7.82 -4.58 21.09
C LYS A 141 8.22 -3.44 22.00
N SER A 142 9.53 -3.31 22.17
CA SER A 142 10.15 -2.16 22.82
C SER A 142 10.62 -1.17 21.77
N MET A 143 10.30 0.11 21.96
CA MET A 143 10.91 1.19 21.20
C MET A 143 12.41 1.26 21.47
N ASP A 144 13.20 1.32 20.41
CA ASP A 144 14.66 1.42 20.48
C ASP A 144 15.13 2.86 20.82
N LYS A 145 16.45 3.05 20.89
CA LYS A 145 17.06 4.35 21.19
C LYS A 145 16.82 5.44 20.13
N SER A 146 16.42 5.05 18.92
CA SER A 146 16.11 5.96 17.81
C SER A 146 14.64 6.35 17.76
N GLY A 147 13.82 5.83 18.69
CA GLY A 147 12.38 6.05 18.71
C GLY A 147 11.60 5.13 17.78
N ARG A 148 12.22 4.07 17.24
CA ARG A 148 11.56 3.12 16.32
C ARG A 148 11.11 1.86 17.03
N LEU A 149 9.95 1.33 16.63
CA LEU A 149 9.47 0.01 17.05
C LEU A 149 10.01 -1.11 16.15
N PHE A 150 10.31 -0.77 14.89
CA PHE A 150 10.74 -1.70 13.85
C PHE A 150 11.75 -1.02 12.93
N PRO A 151 12.65 -1.79 12.28
CA PRO A 151 13.42 -1.27 11.16
C PRO A 151 12.50 -0.89 10.01
N SER A 152 12.93 0.10 9.22
CA SER A 152 12.30 0.49 7.97
C SER A 152 13.18 0.12 6.78
N ASN A 153 12.68 0.36 5.56
CA ASN A 153 13.52 0.38 4.36
C ASN A 153 14.59 1.50 4.42
N GLU A 154 15.54 1.48 3.48
CA GLU A 154 16.68 2.42 3.45
C GLU A 154 16.23 3.89 3.53
N PHE A 155 15.26 4.29 2.72
CA PHE A 155 14.71 5.65 2.76
C PHE A 155 14.07 5.98 4.12
N GLY A 156 13.31 5.03 4.66
CA GLY A 156 12.58 5.21 5.91
C GLY A 156 13.49 5.43 7.12
N GLU A 157 14.76 5.00 7.06
CA GLU A 157 15.75 5.28 8.11
C GLU A 157 16.19 6.77 8.14
N PHE A 158 16.07 7.50 7.03
CA PHE A 158 16.40 8.94 6.95
C PHE A 158 15.24 9.88 7.30
N VAL A 159 14.02 9.36 7.39
CA VAL A 159 12.84 10.15 7.81
C VAL A 159 12.58 10.01 9.30
N SER A 160 11.70 10.87 9.82
CA SER A 160 11.42 10.94 11.26
C SER A 160 10.83 9.62 11.81
N PRO A 161 11.25 9.15 13.00
CA PRO A 161 10.67 7.96 13.63
C PRO A 161 9.20 8.15 14.03
N VAL A 162 8.72 9.39 14.12
CA VAL A 162 7.29 9.69 14.37
C VAL A 162 6.45 9.80 13.11
N SER A 163 7.06 9.67 11.93
CA SER A 163 6.38 9.80 10.63
C SER A 163 5.16 8.90 10.50
N PHE A 164 4.21 9.29 9.66
CA PHE A 164 3.05 8.46 9.37
C PHE A 164 3.43 7.28 8.48
N GLN A 165 4.17 7.54 7.41
CA GLN A 165 4.44 6.55 6.37
C GLN A 165 5.37 5.43 6.86
N HIS A 166 6.43 5.78 7.59
CA HIS A 166 7.52 4.87 7.97
C HIS A 166 7.72 4.73 9.49
N GLY A 167 6.87 5.37 10.28
CA GLY A 167 7.12 5.58 11.70
C GLY A 167 5.91 5.32 12.59
N PHE A 168 6.06 5.75 13.83
CA PHE A 168 5.10 5.51 14.89
C PHE A 168 3.72 6.13 14.63
N GLY A 169 3.65 7.23 13.86
CA GLY A 169 2.37 7.88 13.55
C GLY A 169 1.39 6.94 12.82
N GLY A 170 1.88 6.19 11.83
CA GLY A 170 1.05 5.22 11.08
C GLY A 170 0.76 3.95 11.89
N VAL A 171 1.73 3.50 12.69
CA VAL A 171 1.54 2.38 13.63
C VAL A 171 0.43 2.70 14.63
N LEU A 172 0.49 3.88 15.25
CA LEU A 172 -0.50 4.36 16.20
C LEU A 172 -1.89 4.45 15.55
N PHE A 173 -1.96 5.05 14.37
CA PHE A 173 -3.21 5.20 13.63
C PHE A 173 -3.86 3.84 13.32
N PHE A 174 -3.07 2.87 12.86
CA PHE A 174 -3.57 1.50 12.64
C PHE A 174 -4.07 0.86 13.94
N MET A 175 -3.28 0.93 15.01
CA MET A 175 -3.62 0.32 16.30
C MET A 175 -4.89 0.90 16.91
N ASN A 176 -5.10 2.21 16.79
CA ASN A 176 -6.28 2.90 17.31
C ASN A 176 -7.59 2.35 16.73
N LYS A 177 -7.57 1.78 15.52
CA LYS A 177 -8.76 1.15 14.94
C LYS A 177 -9.30 -0.01 15.78
N TYR A 178 -8.40 -0.68 16.49
CA TYR A 178 -8.67 -1.82 17.36
C TYR A 178 -8.40 -1.50 18.83
N TYR A 179 -8.50 -0.23 19.22
CA TYR A 179 -8.20 0.22 20.57
C TYR A 179 -8.90 -0.63 21.64
N VAL A 180 -8.12 -1.00 22.67
CA VAL A 180 -8.63 -1.53 23.95
C VAL A 180 -7.90 -0.82 25.10
N GLU A 181 -8.54 -0.70 26.26
CA GLU A 181 -8.01 0.06 27.40
C GLU A 181 -6.65 -0.47 27.88
N GLU A 182 -6.40 -1.77 27.73
CA GLU A 182 -5.15 -2.41 28.12
C GLU A 182 -3.93 -1.89 27.34
N ASP A 183 -4.12 -1.28 26.17
CA ASP A 183 -3.05 -0.69 25.36
C ASP A 183 -2.49 0.61 25.97
N GLU A 184 -3.22 1.24 26.90
CA GLU A 184 -3.00 2.62 27.35
C GLU A 184 -1.59 2.83 27.89
N ASN A 185 -1.15 1.97 28.83
CA ASN A 185 0.14 2.11 29.50
C ASN A 185 1.30 1.99 28.51
N THR A 186 1.30 0.96 27.66
CA THR A 186 2.37 0.72 26.69
C THR A 186 2.50 1.89 25.70
N VAL A 187 1.38 2.38 25.17
CA VAL A 187 1.41 3.50 24.23
C VAL A 187 1.83 4.80 24.91
N LYS A 188 1.38 5.05 26.14
CA LYS A 188 1.79 6.22 26.92
C LYS A 188 3.30 6.21 27.20
N GLU A 189 3.88 5.04 27.48
CA GLU A 189 5.34 4.89 27.60
C GLU A 189 6.06 5.22 26.30
N TRP A 190 5.58 4.71 25.16
CA TRP A 190 6.15 5.02 23.85
C TRP A 190 6.07 6.51 23.52
N LEU A 191 4.92 7.14 23.77
CA LEU A 191 4.75 8.58 23.58
C LEU A 191 5.72 9.38 24.44
N THR A 192 5.87 9.01 25.71
CA THR A 192 6.82 9.66 26.62
C THR A 192 8.26 9.54 26.12
N LYS A 193 8.66 8.38 25.57
CA LYS A 193 9.99 8.19 24.96
C LYS A 193 10.19 9.10 23.74
N LEU A 194 9.19 9.19 22.87
CA LEU A 194 9.24 10.03 21.67
C LEU A 194 9.30 11.53 21.99
N GLU A 195 8.64 11.98 23.07
CA GLU A 195 8.73 13.38 23.52
C GLU A 195 10.13 13.75 24.03
N ASN A 196 10.85 12.78 24.60
CA ASN A 196 12.21 12.97 25.10
C ASN A 196 13.28 12.72 24.02
N TYR A 197 12.89 12.37 22.80
CA TYR A 197 13.80 12.13 21.71
C TYR A 197 14.32 13.46 21.14
N GLU A 198 15.63 13.70 21.23
CA GLU A 198 16.26 14.84 20.59
C GLU A 198 16.19 14.68 19.06
N ALA A 199 15.46 15.58 18.41
CA ALA A 199 15.26 15.53 16.97
C ALA A 199 16.59 15.74 16.22
N ALA A 200 17.03 14.74 15.49
CA ALA A 200 17.95 14.93 14.38
C ALA A 200 17.24 15.72 13.25
N ASN A 201 18.00 16.37 12.38
CA ASN A 201 17.46 16.98 11.16
C ASN A 201 17.01 15.88 10.19
N PHE A 202 15.78 15.42 10.34
CA PHE A 202 15.17 14.42 9.47
C PHE A 202 14.65 15.03 8.18
N LEU A 203 14.75 14.26 7.10
CA LEU A 203 14.21 14.64 5.80
C LEU A 203 12.69 14.82 5.90
N HIS A 204 12.19 15.99 5.49
CA HIS A 204 10.78 16.37 5.55
C HIS A 204 10.13 16.20 6.95
N GLY A 205 10.89 16.43 8.03
CA GLY A 205 10.49 16.13 9.42
C GLY A 205 9.25 16.85 9.97
N TYR A 206 8.67 17.80 9.23
CA TYR A 206 7.43 18.50 9.59
C TYR A 206 6.21 18.06 8.77
N SER A 207 6.44 17.30 7.69
CA SER A 207 5.42 16.94 6.70
C SER A 207 4.39 15.93 7.22
N LEU A 208 3.33 15.72 6.42
CA LEU A 208 2.27 14.78 6.73
C LEU A 208 2.77 13.34 6.67
N LEU A 209 3.47 12.93 5.63
CA LEU A 209 3.89 11.54 5.50
C LEU A 209 5.16 11.23 6.29
N PHE A 210 6.08 12.18 6.40
CA PHE A 210 7.44 11.93 6.91
C PHE A 210 7.76 12.63 8.24
N GLY A 211 6.78 13.33 8.84
CA GLY A 211 7.04 14.24 9.93
C GLY A 211 5.94 14.40 10.97
N LYS A 212 6.05 15.51 11.71
CA LYS A 212 5.21 15.84 12.87
C LYS A 212 3.74 16.05 12.53
N ALA A 213 3.39 16.46 11.32
CA ALA A 213 1.99 16.60 10.93
C ALA A 213 1.29 15.24 10.88
N GLY A 214 1.95 14.21 10.33
CA GLY A 214 1.45 12.82 10.38
C GLY A 214 1.32 12.26 11.79
N PHE A 215 2.31 12.56 12.63
CA PHE A 215 2.25 12.17 14.04
C PHE A 215 1.06 12.81 14.75
N LEU A 216 0.84 14.12 14.55
CA LEU A 216 -0.33 14.83 15.06
C LEU A 216 -1.62 14.14 14.61
N PHE A 217 -1.71 13.72 13.35
CA PHE A 217 -2.89 13.03 12.83
C PHE A 217 -3.24 11.75 13.59
N GLY A 218 -2.22 10.93 13.92
CA GLY A 218 -2.38 9.70 14.72
C GLY A 218 -2.68 9.97 16.20
N ILE A 219 -2.12 11.04 16.77
CA ILE A 219 -2.43 11.49 18.14
C ILE A 219 -3.88 11.93 18.26
N LEU A 220 -4.36 12.71 17.28
CA LEU A 220 -5.74 13.19 17.26
C LEU A 220 -6.74 12.03 17.13
N ASP A 221 -6.44 11.05 16.26
CA ASP A 221 -7.25 9.84 16.14
C ASP A 221 -7.35 9.06 17.46
N ARG A 222 -6.22 8.95 18.19
CA ARG A 222 -6.22 8.33 19.53
C ARG A 222 -7.03 9.15 20.53
N TYR A 223 -6.87 10.46 20.53
CA TYR A 223 -7.61 11.34 21.43
C TYR A 223 -9.11 11.20 21.20
N GLU A 224 -9.57 11.13 19.95
CA GLU A 224 -10.99 10.99 19.64
C GLU A 224 -11.62 9.75 20.28
N LYS A 225 -10.85 8.67 20.45
CA LYS A 225 -11.27 7.40 21.05
C LYS A 225 -11.15 7.37 22.57
N THR A 226 -10.10 7.98 23.11
CA THR A 226 -9.72 7.82 24.53
C THR A 226 -10.10 9.02 25.39
N LYS A 227 -10.20 10.22 24.79
CA LYS A 227 -10.41 11.51 25.45
C LYS A 227 -9.37 11.85 26.54
N GLU A 228 -8.17 11.26 26.48
CA GLU A 228 -7.13 11.46 27.48
C GLU A 228 -6.52 12.86 27.43
N ARG A 229 -6.40 13.49 28.60
CA ARG A 229 -5.94 14.88 28.70
C ARG A 229 -4.51 15.11 28.23
N TYR A 230 -3.58 14.18 28.46
CA TYR A 230 -2.18 14.38 28.05
C TYR A 230 -2.02 14.43 26.52
N LEU A 231 -2.90 13.77 25.75
CA LEU A 231 -2.92 13.85 24.28
C LEU A 231 -3.29 15.24 23.78
N ILE A 232 -4.10 15.98 24.54
CA ILE A 232 -4.39 17.40 24.29
C ILE A 232 -3.10 18.23 24.43
N ASP A 233 -2.29 17.96 25.45
CA ASP A 233 -1.05 18.71 25.69
C ASP A 233 0.00 18.40 24.61
N ILE A 234 0.12 17.13 24.19
CA ILE A 234 1.00 16.71 23.08
C ILE A 234 0.55 17.37 21.78
N SER A 235 -0.73 17.28 21.44
CA SER A 235 -1.26 17.85 20.18
C SER A 235 -1.08 19.36 20.12
N LYS A 236 -1.32 20.11 21.21
CA LYS A 236 -1.04 21.55 21.29
C LYS A 236 0.42 21.90 21.00
N ARG A 237 1.37 21.17 21.61
CA ARG A 237 2.81 21.37 21.35
C ARG A 237 3.16 21.12 19.88
N LEU A 238 2.58 20.08 19.28
CA LEU A 238 2.79 19.77 17.86
C LEU A 238 2.22 20.87 16.95
N VAL A 239 0.98 21.33 17.21
CA VAL A 239 0.35 22.43 16.47
C VAL A 239 1.16 23.72 16.57
N ASP A 240 1.55 24.13 17.78
CA ASP A 240 2.35 25.34 17.99
C ASP A 240 3.68 25.28 17.22
N HIS A 241 4.31 24.11 17.19
CA HIS A 241 5.55 23.92 16.44
C HIS A 241 5.29 24.01 14.93
N LEU A 242 4.30 23.28 14.40
CA LEU A 242 3.96 23.28 12.98
C LEU A 242 3.63 24.69 12.49
N MET A 243 2.88 25.47 13.26
CA MET A 243 2.59 26.88 12.93
C MET A 243 3.85 27.74 12.86
N ARG A 244 4.81 27.56 13.78
CA ARG A 244 6.05 28.37 13.82
C ARG A 244 6.98 28.10 12.65
N VAL A 245 7.02 26.85 12.16
CA VAL A 245 7.95 26.45 11.09
C VAL A 245 7.32 26.48 9.70
N TYR A 246 6.00 26.69 9.62
CA TYR A 246 5.22 26.61 8.38
C TYR A 246 5.80 27.47 7.25
N ASP A 247 6.17 28.72 7.55
CA ASP A 247 6.71 29.66 6.54
C ASP A 247 8.08 29.23 6.01
N ASN A 248 8.80 28.37 6.73
CA ASN A 248 10.11 27.84 6.31
C ASN A 248 9.98 26.59 5.43
N ILE A 249 8.77 26.06 5.21
CA ILE A 249 8.55 24.88 4.36
C ILE A 249 8.42 25.32 2.91
N SER A 250 9.33 24.85 2.05
CA SER A 250 9.35 25.18 0.63
C SER A 250 8.32 24.39 -0.20
N ASN A 251 8.10 23.12 0.13
CA ASN A 251 7.18 22.26 -0.61
C ASN A 251 5.72 22.66 -0.35
N LEU A 252 4.90 22.64 -1.40
CA LEU A 252 3.47 22.93 -1.31
C LEU A 252 2.59 21.69 -1.30
N ASP A 253 3.12 20.54 -1.73
CA ASP A 253 2.39 19.30 -1.95
C ASP A 253 1.79 18.68 -0.66
N PHE A 254 1.03 17.59 -0.85
CA PHE A 254 0.35 16.88 0.22
C PHE A 254 1.31 16.08 1.11
N ALA A 255 2.31 15.42 0.52
CA ALA A 255 3.15 14.47 1.22
C ALA A 255 4.24 15.13 2.06
N LEU A 256 4.96 16.06 1.46
CA LEU A 256 6.16 16.74 1.93
C LEU A 256 5.86 18.16 2.42
N GLY A 257 4.82 18.76 1.84
CA GLY A 257 4.63 20.20 1.86
C GLY A 257 3.56 20.74 2.80
N LYS A 258 3.32 22.03 2.60
CA LYS A 258 2.37 22.84 3.36
C LYS A 258 0.94 22.32 3.30
N SER A 259 0.49 21.73 2.18
CA SER A 259 -0.89 21.21 2.08
C SER A 259 -1.15 20.10 3.11
N GLY A 260 -0.23 19.15 3.26
CA GLY A 260 -0.37 18.09 4.27
C GLY A 260 -0.35 18.60 5.71
N ILE A 261 0.44 19.64 5.98
CA ILE A 261 0.45 20.32 7.29
C ILE A 261 -0.91 20.96 7.55
N LEU A 262 -1.44 21.75 6.60
CA LEU A 262 -2.75 22.40 6.72
C LEU A 262 -3.85 21.36 7.00
N LEU A 263 -3.84 20.22 6.32
CA LEU A 263 -4.82 19.15 6.57
C LEU A 263 -4.79 18.64 8.02
N SER A 264 -3.60 18.44 8.58
CA SER A 264 -3.46 17.99 9.97
C SER A 264 -3.93 19.05 10.96
N LEU A 265 -3.65 20.32 10.68
CA LEU A 265 -4.14 21.45 11.47
C LEU A 265 -5.67 21.58 11.38
N MET A 266 -6.25 21.31 10.22
CA MET A 266 -7.71 21.26 10.04
C MET A 266 -8.34 20.17 10.90
N LYS A 267 -7.77 18.95 10.95
CA LYS A 267 -8.23 17.89 11.86
C LYS A 267 -8.19 18.33 13.33
N TYR A 268 -7.17 19.06 13.74
CA TYR A 268 -7.12 19.62 15.09
C TYR A 268 -8.28 20.60 15.32
N CYS A 269 -8.53 21.51 14.39
CA CYS A 269 -9.63 22.47 14.47
C CYS A 269 -11.00 21.79 14.58
N THR A 270 -11.26 20.71 13.82
CA THR A 270 -12.55 20.00 13.90
C THR A 270 -12.81 19.36 15.26
N ILE A 271 -11.75 19.09 16.04
CA ILE A 271 -11.85 18.48 17.36
C ILE A 271 -11.94 19.52 18.49
N PHE A 272 -11.17 20.61 18.39
CA PHE A 272 -10.97 21.55 19.50
C PHE A 272 -11.53 22.97 19.29
N ASP A 273 -12.07 23.29 18.11
CA ASP A 273 -12.61 24.61 17.77
C ASP A 273 -11.63 25.77 18.07
N ASP A 274 -10.35 25.59 17.75
CA ASP A 274 -9.31 26.58 18.02
C ASP A 274 -9.37 27.74 17.00
N LYS A 275 -9.94 28.87 17.45
CA LYS A 275 -10.12 30.08 16.64
C LYS A 275 -8.81 30.70 16.14
N LYS A 276 -7.72 30.60 16.92
CA LYS A 276 -6.42 31.14 16.51
C LYS A 276 -5.86 30.30 15.38
N LEU A 277 -5.96 28.97 15.50
CA LEU A 277 -5.55 28.06 14.46
C LEU A 277 -6.42 28.17 13.20
N ALA A 278 -7.74 28.31 13.36
CA ALA A 278 -8.65 28.53 12.24
C ALA A 278 -8.27 29.78 11.42
N ASN A 279 -7.92 30.89 12.09
CA ASN A 279 -7.43 32.09 11.42
C ASN A 279 -6.09 31.86 10.72
N PHE A 280 -5.18 31.11 11.34
CA PHE A 280 -3.91 30.75 10.70
C PHE A 280 -4.13 29.93 9.42
N ILE A 281 -5.01 28.93 9.44
CA ILE A 281 -5.35 28.12 8.27
C ILE A 281 -5.96 29.00 7.18
N LYS A 282 -6.93 29.85 7.52
CA LYS A 282 -7.58 30.77 6.57
C LYS A 282 -6.58 31.73 5.90
N ASN A 283 -5.58 32.19 6.62
CA ASN A 283 -4.56 33.09 6.07
C ASN A 283 -3.57 32.38 5.14
N ASN A 284 -3.37 31.07 5.31
CA ASN A 284 -2.34 30.30 4.61
C ASN A 284 -2.88 29.30 3.57
N ILE A 285 -4.20 29.08 3.50
CA ILE A 285 -4.81 28.13 2.56
C ILE A 285 -4.53 28.45 1.08
N ASN A 286 -4.22 29.71 0.77
CA ASN A 286 -3.79 30.12 -0.56
C ASN A 286 -2.51 29.41 -1.02
N ASP A 287 -1.65 28.90 -0.12
CA ASP A 287 -0.47 28.13 -0.50
C ASP A 287 -0.84 26.83 -1.23
N ALA A 288 -1.91 26.14 -0.78
CA ALA A 288 -2.43 24.96 -1.48
C ALA A 288 -3.04 25.35 -2.84
N TYR A 289 -3.71 26.50 -2.90
CA TYR A 289 -4.27 27.04 -4.14
C TYR A 289 -3.19 27.44 -5.16
N SER A 290 -2.05 27.97 -4.71
CA SER A 290 -0.93 28.28 -5.59
C SER A 290 -0.37 27.06 -6.31
N LEU A 291 -0.35 25.88 -5.66
CA LEU A 291 0.02 24.64 -6.34
C LEU A 291 -1.06 24.22 -7.35
N LEU A 292 -2.33 24.31 -6.97
CA LEU A 292 -3.45 23.99 -7.86
C LEU A 292 -3.42 24.82 -9.15
N GLU A 293 -3.08 26.11 -9.09
CA GLU A 293 -3.04 27.02 -10.25
C GLU A 293 -1.73 27.01 -11.03
N SER A 294 -0.73 26.22 -10.62
CA SER A 294 0.54 26.13 -11.36
C SER A 294 0.31 25.71 -12.82
N GLU A 295 1.04 26.35 -13.76
CA GLU A 295 0.87 26.19 -15.22
C GLU A 295 1.29 24.82 -15.77
N ASP A 296 1.53 23.82 -14.90
CA ASP A 296 1.98 22.50 -15.32
C ASP A 296 0.80 21.73 -15.94
N ASN A 297 0.71 21.83 -17.26
CA ASN A 297 -0.36 21.30 -18.08
C ASN A 297 -0.08 19.84 -18.46
N GLY A 298 -0.59 18.93 -17.64
CA GLY A 298 -1.37 17.82 -18.19
C GLY A 298 -0.66 16.48 -18.37
N ASP A 299 0.15 16.06 -17.39
CA ASP A 299 0.51 14.65 -17.27
C ASP A 299 0.08 14.05 -15.93
N ILE A 300 0.16 12.73 -15.83
CA ILE A 300 -0.23 11.98 -14.63
C ILE A 300 0.66 12.37 -13.43
N TYR A 301 1.95 12.60 -13.67
CA TYR A 301 2.96 12.84 -12.64
C TYR A 301 2.80 14.20 -11.97
N SER A 302 2.59 15.28 -12.73
CA SER A 302 2.32 16.63 -12.20
C SER A 302 1.00 16.72 -11.42
N ASN A 303 0.02 15.90 -11.80
CA ASN A 303 -1.33 15.93 -11.22
C ASN A 303 -1.56 14.92 -10.10
N ASN A 304 -0.60 14.06 -9.78
CA ASN A 304 -0.75 12.96 -8.83
C ASN A 304 -1.21 13.42 -7.42
N PHE A 305 -1.53 12.46 -6.54
CA PHE A 305 -2.05 12.77 -5.21
C PHE A 305 -0.99 13.24 -4.22
N ALA A 306 0.11 12.50 -4.03
CA ALA A 306 1.01 12.75 -2.92
C ALA A 306 1.91 13.98 -3.15
N HIS A 307 2.45 14.11 -4.36
CA HIS A 307 3.41 15.15 -4.74
C HIS A 307 2.83 16.16 -5.75
N GLY A 308 1.68 15.86 -6.34
CA GLY A 308 1.05 16.68 -7.36
C GLY A 308 -0.12 17.54 -6.89
N ARG A 309 -0.82 18.10 -7.88
CA ARG A 309 -1.92 19.07 -7.69
C ARG A 309 -3.16 18.46 -7.04
N SER A 310 -3.42 17.16 -7.23
CA SER A 310 -4.63 16.51 -6.69
C SER A 310 -4.66 16.47 -5.16
N GLY A 311 -3.51 16.28 -4.51
CA GLY A 311 -3.44 16.34 -3.04
C GLY A 311 -3.77 17.73 -2.49
N ALA A 312 -3.24 18.79 -3.11
CA ALA A 312 -3.56 20.16 -2.73
C ALA A 312 -5.04 20.50 -3.01
N ALA A 313 -5.58 20.06 -4.15
CA ALA A 313 -7.00 20.19 -4.46
C ALA A 313 -7.89 19.51 -3.41
N TYR A 314 -7.50 18.32 -2.93
CA TYR A 314 -8.20 17.64 -1.84
C TYR A 314 -8.15 18.46 -0.53
N VAL A 315 -7.00 19.06 -0.19
CA VAL A 315 -6.88 19.92 0.99
C VAL A 315 -7.78 21.16 0.90
N LEU A 316 -7.89 21.76 -0.28
CA LEU A 316 -8.82 22.87 -0.52
C LEU A 316 -10.29 22.43 -0.39
N LYS A 317 -10.64 21.24 -0.88
CA LYS A 317 -11.98 20.66 -0.68
C LYS A 317 -12.29 20.48 0.80
N ALA A 318 -11.38 19.87 1.56
CA ALA A 318 -11.52 19.70 3.00
C ALA A 318 -11.69 21.04 3.73
N TYR A 319 -10.91 22.05 3.34
CA TYR A 319 -11.06 23.42 3.86
C TYR A 319 -12.45 24.00 3.58
N THR A 320 -12.93 23.90 2.33
CA THR A 320 -14.27 24.36 1.96
C THR A 320 -15.36 23.65 2.78
N ASP A 321 -15.23 22.34 2.99
CA ASP A 321 -16.23 21.57 3.75
C ASP A 321 -16.26 21.93 5.23
N ILE A 322 -15.09 22.15 5.84
CA ILE A 322 -14.94 22.45 7.27
C ILE A 322 -15.34 23.90 7.58
N PHE A 323 -14.88 24.86 6.77
CA PHE A 323 -15.05 26.29 7.05
C PHE A 323 -16.17 26.96 6.25
N GLY A 324 -16.80 26.25 5.31
CA GLY A 324 -17.89 26.78 4.48
C GLY A 324 -17.44 27.85 3.47
N ASP A 325 -16.14 27.95 3.18
CA ASP A 325 -15.59 28.94 2.24
C ASP A 325 -15.57 28.38 0.82
N SER A 326 -16.49 28.85 -0.02
CA SER A 326 -16.75 28.34 -1.36
C SER A 326 -15.88 28.95 -2.47
N ARG A 327 -14.94 29.85 -2.14
CA ARG A 327 -14.17 30.62 -3.15
C ARG A 327 -13.40 29.75 -4.16
N TYR A 328 -13.01 28.53 -3.77
CA TYR A 328 -12.25 27.62 -4.62
C TYR A 328 -13.12 26.62 -5.39
N GLN A 329 -14.44 26.56 -5.14
CA GLN A 329 -15.31 25.51 -5.68
C GLN A 329 -15.27 25.41 -7.21
N ASN A 330 -15.34 26.55 -7.91
CA ASN A 330 -15.31 26.55 -9.37
C ASN A 330 -13.96 26.06 -9.93
N HIS A 331 -12.85 26.42 -9.30
CA HIS A 331 -11.51 25.98 -9.71
C HIS A 331 -11.32 24.49 -9.43
N LEU A 332 -11.77 24.01 -8.26
CA LEU A 332 -11.75 22.58 -7.92
C LEU A 332 -12.59 21.77 -8.90
N GLN A 333 -13.75 22.26 -9.29
CA GLN A 333 -14.62 21.59 -10.25
C GLN A 333 -13.95 21.49 -11.62
N LYS A 334 -13.42 22.61 -12.13
CA LYS A 334 -12.71 22.66 -13.41
C LYS A 334 -11.48 21.73 -13.42
N PHE A 335 -10.70 21.73 -12.33
CA PHE A 335 -9.55 20.85 -12.19
C PHE A 335 -9.97 19.38 -12.18
N SER A 336 -11.01 19.04 -11.43
CA SER A 336 -11.51 17.65 -11.33
C SER A 336 -12.05 17.13 -12.66
N ASP A 337 -12.75 17.97 -13.43
CA ASP A 337 -13.16 17.64 -14.79
C ASP A 337 -11.94 17.41 -15.70
N GLY A 338 -10.91 18.24 -15.59
CA GLY A 338 -9.64 18.03 -16.30
C GLY A 338 -8.93 16.72 -15.93
N ILE A 339 -8.97 16.29 -14.65
CA ILE A 339 -8.43 14.98 -14.24
C ILE A 339 -9.25 13.83 -14.84
N SER A 340 -10.58 13.97 -14.87
CA SER A 340 -11.46 12.99 -15.52
C SER A 340 -11.14 12.86 -17.01
N GLU A 341 -10.96 13.98 -17.73
CA GLU A 341 -10.57 14.00 -19.14
C GLU A 341 -9.19 13.38 -19.36
N LEU A 342 -8.21 13.72 -18.53
CA LEU A 342 -6.86 13.15 -18.58
C LEU A 342 -6.88 11.63 -18.41
N LEU A 343 -7.63 11.12 -17.44
CA LEU A 343 -7.76 9.68 -17.24
C LEU A 343 -8.38 9.00 -18.46
N GLU A 344 -9.48 9.54 -19.00
CA GLU A 344 -10.16 8.99 -20.19
C GLU A 344 -9.21 8.97 -21.40
N GLU A 345 -8.41 10.03 -21.63
CA GLU A 345 -7.41 10.08 -22.71
C GLU A 345 -6.31 9.02 -22.53
N LYS A 346 -5.84 8.81 -21.29
CA LYS A 346 -4.69 7.96 -21.00
C LYS A 346 -5.03 6.48 -20.74
N LEU A 347 -6.31 6.10 -20.62
CA LEU A 347 -6.74 4.71 -20.32
C LEU A 347 -5.93 3.66 -21.09
N SER A 348 -5.94 3.75 -22.42
CA SER A 348 -5.27 2.77 -23.31
C SER A 348 -3.75 2.71 -23.17
N SER A 349 -3.13 3.67 -22.48
CA SER A 349 -1.68 3.78 -22.30
C SER A 349 -1.19 3.32 -20.94
N PHE A 350 -2.07 2.88 -20.03
CA PHE A 350 -1.67 2.43 -18.68
C PHE A 350 -0.69 1.24 -18.73
N SER A 351 -0.78 0.40 -19.75
CA SER A 351 0.17 -0.70 -20.00
C SER A 351 1.61 -0.26 -20.27
N LYS A 352 1.85 1.03 -20.52
CA LYS A 352 3.18 1.61 -20.72
C LYS A 352 3.76 2.25 -19.46
N LEU A 353 2.98 2.31 -18.39
CA LEU A 353 3.40 2.91 -17.13
C LEU A 353 4.20 1.90 -16.31
N ASP A 354 5.19 2.41 -15.59
CA ASP A 354 5.92 1.64 -14.59
C ASP A 354 5.15 1.60 -13.26
N ASN A 355 5.77 0.99 -12.23
CA ASN A 355 5.17 0.90 -10.90
C ASN A 355 4.80 2.29 -10.33
N LEU A 356 5.62 3.32 -10.56
CA LEU A 356 5.36 4.66 -10.06
C LEU A 356 4.25 5.36 -10.85
N GLY A 357 4.20 5.22 -12.17
CA GLY A 357 3.09 5.73 -12.99
C GLY A 357 1.74 5.09 -12.65
N LEU A 358 1.74 3.89 -12.06
CA LEU A 358 0.55 3.22 -11.54
C LEU A 358 0.24 3.55 -10.07
N SER A 359 1.18 4.11 -9.33
CA SER A 359 1.11 4.29 -7.86
C SER A 359 0.09 5.33 -7.38
N TRP A 360 -0.12 5.40 -6.06
CA TRP A 360 -0.82 6.53 -5.43
C TRP A 360 0.08 7.76 -5.32
N CYS A 361 1.37 7.57 -5.05
CA CYS A 361 2.28 8.69 -4.80
C CYS A 361 2.59 9.52 -6.05
N ASP A 362 2.73 8.88 -7.22
CA ASP A 362 3.15 9.54 -8.46
C ASP A 362 2.23 9.25 -9.65
N GLY A 363 1.21 8.41 -9.46
CA GLY A 363 0.55 7.74 -10.57
C GLY A 363 -0.97 7.84 -10.61
N VAL A 364 -1.52 7.01 -11.50
CA VAL A 364 -2.94 6.90 -11.81
C VAL A 364 -3.79 6.58 -10.58
N SER A 365 -3.31 5.70 -9.68
CA SER A 365 -4.08 5.35 -8.47
C SER A 365 -4.37 6.57 -7.60
N GLY A 366 -3.46 7.54 -7.59
CA GLY A 366 -3.63 8.80 -6.86
C GLY A 366 -4.74 9.66 -7.46
N LEU A 367 -4.79 9.74 -8.79
CA LEU A 367 -5.84 10.46 -9.51
C LEU A 367 -7.22 9.82 -9.33
N ILE A 368 -7.29 8.48 -9.38
CA ILE A 368 -8.54 7.75 -9.12
C ILE A 368 -9.01 8.06 -7.69
N LEU A 369 -8.13 7.96 -6.69
CA LEU A 369 -8.47 8.26 -5.30
C LEU A 369 -8.94 9.71 -5.14
N TYR A 370 -8.28 10.67 -5.80
CA TYR A 370 -8.71 12.06 -5.79
C TYR A 370 -10.17 12.22 -6.25
N LEU A 371 -10.54 11.66 -7.40
CA LEU A 371 -11.92 11.72 -7.88
C LEU A 371 -12.90 11.04 -6.92
N CYS A 372 -12.50 9.94 -6.27
CA CYS A 372 -13.31 9.31 -5.22
C CYS A 372 -13.58 10.26 -4.03
N LEU A 373 -12.58 11.04 -3.62
CA LEU A 373 -12.65 11.94 -2.47
C LEU A 373 -13.37 13.26 -2.76
N ILE A 374 -13.34 13.74 -4.01
CA ILE A 374 -14.02 14.98 -4.40
C ILE A 374 -15.49 14.75 -4.68
N ASP A 375 -15.82 13.84 -5.60
CA ASP A 375 -17.19 13.56 -6.04
C ASP A 375 -17.28 12.19 -6.74
N LYS A 376 -17.32 11.12 -5.93
CA LYS A 376 -17.41 9.75 -6.42
C LYS A 376 -18.65 9.46 -7.29
N GLU A 377 -19.72 10.22 -7.13
CA GLU A 377 -20.96 9.99 -7.89
C GLU A 377 -20.82 10.55 -9.30
N ARG A 378 -20.37 11.81 -9.41
CA ARG A 378 -20.12 12.48 -10.69
C ARG A 378 -19.09 11.74 -11.55
N TYR A 379 -18.02 11.27 -10.94
CA TYR A 379 -16.90 10.62 -11.66
C TYR A 379 -16.96 9.09 -11.67
N SER A 380 -18.11 8.50 -11.29
CA SER A 380 -18.25 7.06 -11.11
C SER A 380 -17.85 6.22 -12.34
N GLU A 381 -18.19 6.69 -13.55
CA GLU A 381 -17.85 5.99 -14.80
C GLU A 381 -16.34 5.92 -15.04
N ILE A 382 -15.65 7.06 -15.02
CA ILE A 382 -14.20 7.10 -15.27
C ILE A 382 -13.43 6.35 -14.17
N ILE A 383 -13.83 6.50 -12.90
CA ILE A 383 -13.24 5.74 -11.78
C ILE A 383 -13.33 4.24 -12.06
N TYR A 384 -14.51 3.76 -12.46
CA TYR A 384 -14.72 2.34 -12.74
C TYR A 384 -13.88 1.84 -13.93
N LYS A 385 -13.84 2.59 -15.05
CA LYS A 385 -13.02 2.26 -16.22
C LYS A 385 -11.53 2.24 -15.88
N SER A 386 -11.03 3.27 -15.20
CA SER A 386 -9.62 3.38 -14.83
C SER A 386 -9.20 2.25 -13.89
N GLN A 387 -10.05 1.86 -12.93
CA GLN A 387 -9.77 0.70 -12.07
C GLN A 387 -9.66 -0.61 -12.86
N LEU A 388 -10.57 -0.84 -13.83
CA LEU A 388 -10.56 -2.03 -14.67
C LEU A 388 -9.35 -2.11 -15.61
N GLU A 389 -8.88 -0.97 -16.10
CA GLU A 389 -7.71 -0.92 -16.96
C GLU A 389 -6.42 -1.06 -16.17
N MET A 390 -6.33 -0.36 -15.04
CA MET A 390 -5.16 -0.37 -14.18
C MET A 390 -4.92 -1.74 -13.55
N VAL A 391 -5.96 -2.47 -13.15
CA VAL A 391 -5.80 -3.80 -12.53
C VAL A 391 -5.20 -4.84 -13.49
N GLN A 392 -5.31 -4.65 -14.81
CA GLN A 392 -4.67 -5.53 -15.80
C GLN A 392 -3.13 -5.45 -15.74
N GLN A 393 -2.59 -4.39 -15.15
CA GLN A 393 -1.16 -4.13 -15.00
C GLN A 393 -0.58 -4.65 -13.67
N TYR A 394 -1.29 -5.56 -12.98
CA TYR A 394 -0.93 -6.03 -11.63
C TYR A 394 0.48 -6.60 -11.48
N GLU A 395 1.08 -7.10 -12.57
CA GLU A 395 2.45 -7.65 -12.56
C GLU A 395 3.50 -6.56 -12.38
N ALA A 396 3.26 -5.36 -12.90
CA ALA A 396 4.14 -4.20 -12.73
C ALA A 396 4.01 -3.55 -11.35
N MET A 397 2.97 -3.91 -10.59
CA MET A 397 2.66 -3.29 -9.31
C MET A 397 3.21 -4.07 -8.12
N GLY A 398 3.74 -3.37 -7.12
CA GLY A 398 4.03 -3.92 -5.80
C GLY A 398 2.76 -4.29 -5.02
N THR A 399 2.89 -4.55 -3.73
CA THR A 399 1.75 -4.85 -2.82
C THR A 399 1.37 -3.66 -1.94
N SER A 400 2.30 -2.72 -1.71
CA SER A 400 2.22 -1.67 -0.70
C SER A 400 1.08 -0.67 -0.93
N PHE A 401 0.80 0.14 0.10
CA PHE A 401 -0.20 1.20 0.01
C PHE A 401 0.26 2.37 -0.87
N CYS A 402 1.53 2.77 -0.75
CA CYS A 402 2.05 3.95 -1.43
C CYS A 402 2.12 3.76 -2.95
N HIS A 403 2.64 2.62 -3.39
CA HIS A 403 2.93 2.35 -4.80
C HIS A 403 2.74 0.88 -5.18
N GLY A 404 1.70 0.25 -4.65
CA GLY A 404 1.36 -1.14 -4.96
C GLY A 404 -0.13 -1.37 -5.10
N LEU A 405 -0.53 -2.61 -5.27
CA LEU A 405 -1.92 -3.01 -5.49
C LEU A 405 -2.88 -2.55 -4.38
N SER A 406 -2.39 -2.39 -3.15
CA SER A 406 -3.21 -1.88 -2.05
C SER A 406 -3.65 -0.43 -2.30
N SER A 407 -2.86 0.37 -3.04
CA SER A 407 -3.25 1.72 -3.44
C SER A 407 -4.50 1.71 -4.32
N LEU A 408 -4.56 0.80 -5.30
CA LEU A 408 -5.72 0.64 -6.17
C LEU A 408 -6.91 0.06 -5.39
N LEU A 409 -6.66 -0.92 -4.52
CA LEU A 409 -7.68 -1.51 -3.64
C LEU A 409 -8.35 -0.45 -2.76
N GLN A 410 -7.60 0.55 -2.26
CA GLN A 410 -8.16 1.66 -1.49
C GLN A 410 -9.27 2.39 -2.24
N THR A 411 -9.19 2.48 -3.57
CA THR A 411 -10.18 3.21 -4.37
C THR A 411 -11.49 2.43 -4.55
N THR A 412 -11.45 1.09 -4.47
CA THR A 412 -12.62 0.26 -4.78
C THR A 412 -13.71 0.34 -3.72
N ILE A 413 -13.38 0.79 -2.51
CA ILE A 413 -14.37 0.95 -1.43
C ILE A 413 -15.41 2.03 -1.75
N TYR A 414 -15.05 3.03 -2.57
CA TYR A 414 -15.89 4.21 -2.81
C TYR A 414 -16.97 3.93 -3.86
N ASN A 415 -16.73 3.01 -4.79
CA ASN A 415 -17.66 2.62 -5.85
C ASN A 415 -18.06 1.13 -5.82
N LYS A 416 -17.58 0.37 -4.83
CA LYS A 416 -17.86 -1.07 -4.64
C LYS A 416 -17.58 -1.91 -5.88
N ASN A 417 -16.48 -1.63 -6.59
CA ASN A 417 -16.04 -2.42 -7.75
C ASN A 417 -15.55 -3.82 -7.32
N GLN A 418 -16.49 -4.72 -7.04
CA GLN A 418 -16.21 -6.06 -6.51
C GLN A 418 -15.28 -6.88 -7.43
N LYS A 419 -15.37 -6.69 -8.74
CA LYS A 419 -14.52 -7.41 -9.70
C LYS A 419 -13.04 -7.08 -9.48
N VAL A 420 -12.71 -5.79 -9.41
CA VAL A 420 -11.35 -5.31 -9.17
C VAL A 420 -10.89 -5.66 -7.76
N GLU A 421 -11.75 -5.42 -6.76
CA GLU A 421 -11.46 -5.72 -5.35
C GLU A 421 -11.07 -7.19 -5.15
N GLN A 422 -11.89 -8.11 -5.66
CA GLN A 422 -11.64 -9.55 -5.54
C GLN A 422 -10.39 -9.97 -6.32
N PHE A 423 -10.15 -9.40 -7.50
CA PHE A 423 -8.94 -9.69 -8.26
C PHE A 423 -7.67 -9.28 -7.49
N ILE A 424 -7.63 -8.05 -6.97
CA ILE A 424 -6.48 -7.55 -6.21
C ILE A 424 -6.25 -8.39 -4.95
N LYS A 425 -7.31 -8.69 -4.19
CA LYS A 425 -7.25 -9.57 -3.01
C LYS A 425 -6.62 -10.93 -3.34
N LYS A 426 -6.94 -11.49 -4.52
CA LYS A 426 -6.34 -12.74 -4.97
C LYS A 426 -4.84 -12.61 -5.22
N ILE A 427 -4.42 -11.57 -5.94
CA ILE A 427 -2.99 -11.30 -6.20
C ILE A 427 -2.22 -11.01 -4.89
N LEU A 428 -2.81 -10.28 -3.95
CA LEU A 428 -2.16 -10.04 -2.65
C LEU A 428 -1.91 -11.36 -1.89
N LEU A 429 -2.84 -12.31 -1.91
CA LEU A 429 -2.64 -13.63 -1.28
C LEU A 429 -1.58 -14.49 -1.99
N THR A 430 -1.36 -14.34 -3.29
CA THR A 430 -0.24 -15.03 -3.95
C THR A 430 1.12 -14.46 -3.54
N ARG A 431 1.12 -13.21 -3.02
CA ARG A 431 2.29 -12.48 -2.50
C ARG A 431 2.33 -12.40 -0.98
N SER A 432 1.52 -13.21 -0.29
CA SER A 432 1.51 -13.29 1.18
C SER A 432 2.34 -14.46 1.70
N TYR A 433 2.77 -14.42 2.95
CA TYR A 433 3.42 -15.56 3.62
C TYR A 433 3.26 -15.47 5.14
N ARG A 434 3.48 -16.61 5.80
CA ARG A 434 3.54 -16.68 7.26
C ARG A 434 4.99 -16.52 7.72
N ASN A 435 5.28 -15.52 8.54
CA ASN A 435 6.62 -15.30 9.09
C ASN A 435 6.89 -16.20 10.31
N ASN A 436 8.08 -16.08 10.91
CA ASN A 436 8.49 -16.91 12.05
C ASN A 436 7.68 -16.62 13.33
N ASP A 437 7.13 -15.41 13.46
CA ASP A 437 6.22 -15.00 14.53
C ASP A 437 4.76 -15.43 14.26
N ARG A 438 4.52 -16.23 13.22
CA ARG A 438 3.20 -16.70 12.77
C ARG A 438 2.26 -15.58 12.32
N LEU A 439 2.80 -14.42 11.93
CA LEU A 439 2.04 -13.33 11.36
C LEU A 439 1.90 -13.52 9.85
N LEU A 440 0.70 -13.26 9.32
CA LEU A 440 0.50 -13.16 7.88
C LEU A 440 1.07 -11.82 7.41
N GLN A 441 2.08 -11.88 6.56
CA GLN A 441 2.71 -10.74 5.93
C GLN A 441 2.54 -10.81 4.41
N PHE A 442 2.76 -9.69 3.76
CA PHE A 442 2.80 -9.53 2.32
C PHE A 442 4.20 -9.07 1.92
N GLN A 443 4.64 -9.41 0.72
CA GLN A 443 5.92 -8.89 0.19
C GLN A 443 5.96 -7.37 0.34
N GLY A 444 7.10 -6.82 0.74
CA GLY A 444 7.33 -5.38 0.70
C GLY A 444 7.80 -4.94 -0.68
N GLU A 445 8.28 -3.70 -0.75
CA GLU A 445 8.80 -3.04 -1.96
C GLU A 445 9.95 -3.82 -2.63
N ASP A 446 10.81 -4.49 -1.85
CA ASP A 446 11.93 -5.29 -2.37
C ASP A 446 11.52 -6.70 -2.87
N GLY A 447 10.22 -7.03 -2.81
CA GLY A 447 9.66 -8.31 -3.23
C GLY A 447 10.00 -9.50 -2.33
N ILE A 448 10.72 -9.29 -1.21
CA ILE A 448 11.25 -10.38 -0.37
C ILE A 448 10.95 -10.11 1.11
N ASN A 449 11.47 -9.01 1.65
CA ASN A 449 11.28 -8.64 3.04
C ASN A 449 10.00 -7.84 3.20
N SER A 450 9.55 -7.74 4.44
CA SER A 450 8.35 -6.98 4.75
C SER A 450 8.55 -6.14 5.99
N TYR A 451 8.00 -4.94 5.97
CA TYR A 451 8.08 -3.96 7.05
C TYR A 451 6.71 -3.82 7.74
N PHE A 452 6.69 -3.25 8.94
CA PHE A 452 5.47 -2.98 9.71
C PHE A 452 5.10 -1.49 9.70
N ASP A 453 5.52 -0.74 8.68
CA ASP A 453 5.05 0.62 8.47
C ASP A 453 3.76 0.67 7.64
N PHE A 454 3.20 1.88 7.50
CA PHE A 454 1.91 2.10 6.83
C PHE A 454 2.05 2.22 5.32
N GLY A 455 3.06 2.95 4.84
CA GLY A 455 3.17 3.27 3.42
C GLY A 455 3.65 2.14 2.55
N VAL A 456 4.78 1.53 2.94
CA VAL A 456 5.48 0.50 2.16
C VAL A 456 5.38 -0.88 2.81
N GLY A 457 5.00 -0.93 4.08
CA GLY A 457 4.83 -2.14 4.87
C GLY A 457 3.40 -2.70 4.92
N ASN A 458 3.21 -3.64 5.83
CA ASN A 458 1.96 -4.41 5.94
C ASN A 458 0.77 -3.59 6.44
N LEU A 459 0.98 -2.54 7.24
CA LEU A 459 -0.16 -1.92 7.94
C LEU A 459 -1.14 -1.27 6.96
N GLY A 460 -0.64 -0.60 5.91
CA GLY A 460 -1.48 -0.06 4.85
C GLY A 460 -2.13 -1.15 3.98
N ILE A 461 -1.47 -2.30 3.80
CA ILE A 461 -2.05 -3.45 3.10
C ILE A 461 -3.25 -3.99 3.90
N TYR A 462 -3.09 -4.22 5.20
CA TYR A 462 -4.19 -4.64 6.06
C TYR A 462 -5.31 -3.61 6.08
N TRP A 463 -4.98 -2.33 6.19
CA TRP A 463 -5.94 -1.24 6.18
C TRP A 463 -6.90 -1.34 4.98
N THR A 464 -6.35 -1.56 3.78
CA THR A 464 -7.15 -1.73 2.56
C THR A 464 -7.88 -3.05 2.47
N LEU A 465 -7.28 -4.17 2.90
CA LEU A 465 -7.93 -5.49 2.92
C LEU A 465 -9.18 -5.52 3.82
N LEU A 466 -9.13 -4.74 4.90
CA LEU A 466 -10.23 -4.56 5.85
C LEU A 466 -11.30 -3.57 5.36
N GLY A 467 -11.10 -2.94 4.21
CA GLY A 467 -12.06 -2.04 3.59
C GLY A 467 -12.21 -0.69 4.30
N TYR A 468 -11.16 -0.22 4.99
CA TYR A 468 -11.17 1.10 5.61
C TYR A 468 -10.98 2.22 4.58
N THR A 469 -11.55 3.39 4.87
CA THR A 469 -11.44 4.60 4.05
C THR A 469 -10.04 5.20 4.06
N PHE A 470 -9.78 6.13 3.15
CA PHE A 470 -8.48 6.79 3.07
C PHE A 470 -8.07 7.36 4.44
N PRO A 471 -6.84 7.10 4.93
CA PRO A 471 -6.43 7.45 6.28
C PRO A 471 -6.58 8.93 6.64
N PHE A 472 -6.46 9.80 5.64
CA PHE A 472 -6.51 11.25 5.83
C PHE A 472 -7.84 11.87 5.41
N GLU A 473 -8.90 11.06 5.30
CA GLU A 473 -10.24 11.56 5.05
C GLU A 473 -10.78 12.33 6.27
N LEU A 474 -11.04 13.63 6.10
CA LEU A 474 -11.73 14.44 7.11
C LEU A 474 -13.23 14.38 6.85
N SER A 475 -13.92 13.42 7.44
CA SER A 475 -15.39 13.44 7.45
C SER A 475 -15.89 14.60 8.31
N LYS A 476 -16.97 15.27 7.88
CA LYS A 476 -17.87 15.88 8.88
C LYS A 476 -18.32 14.71 9.75
N GLY A 477 -18.05 14.74 11.05
CA GLY A 477 -18.62 13.75 11.96
C GLY A 477 -20.12 13.64 11.67
N ASP A 478 -20.61 12.41 11.58
CA ASP A 478 -22.04 12.13 11.43
C ASP A 478 -22.88 12.87 12.49
#